data_AF-A0A7V1JKB3-F1
#
_entry.id   AF-A0A7V1JKB3-F1
#
_cell.length_a   1.000
_cell.length_b   1.000
_cell.length_c   1.000
_cell.angle_alpha   90.00
_cell.angle_beta   90.00
_cell.angle_gamma   90.00
#
_symmetry.space_group_name_H-M   'P 1'
#
loop_
_entity.id
_entity.type
_entity.pdbx_description
1 polymer ?
#
loop_
_entity_poly.entity_id
_entity_poly.type
_entity_poly.pdbx_seq_one_letter_code
_entity_poly.pdbx_strand_id
1 'polypeptide(L)'
;MKPMTNLRIAQMALYQFGFALVSIVVSGVLNRVMFAELGLPATLIGVLLAIPPLLSPLRLWLGYLSDAYPLWGRRRLPYVLGGMGLVALGIVCGTWGALQSAVQ
;
A
#
# COMPACT_ATOMS: atom_id res chain seq x y z
N MET A 1 -13.70 -8.28 27.04
CA MET A 1 -12.69 -7.62 26.18
C MET A 1 -11.69 -6.93 27.10
N LYS A 2 -10.39 -7.26 27.03
CA LYS A 2 -9.38 -6.61 27.89
C LYS A 2 -9.18 -5.19 27.36
N PRO A 3 -9.22 -4.13 28.20
CA PRO A 3 -9.12 -2.76 27.73
C PRO A 3 -7.79 -2.57 26.99
N MET A 4 -7.85 -1.99 25.79
CA MET A 4 -6.64 -1.72 25.02
C MET A 4 -5.88 -0.58 25.69
N THR A 5 -4.64 -0.86 26.10
CA THR A 5 -3.74 0.15 26.65
C THR A 5 -3.54 1.28 25.63
N ASN A 6 -3.46 2.54 26.09
CA ASN A 6 -3.25 3.72 25.23
C ASN A 6 -2.08 3.55 24.23
N LEU A 7 -1.04 2.81 24.62
CA LEU A 7 0.10 2.46 23.77
C LEU A 7 -0.29 1.62 22.54
N ARG A 8 -1.23 0.67 22.67
CA ARG A 8 -1.70 -0.17 21.55
C ARG A 8 -2.50 0.65 20.54
N ILE A 9 -3.29 1.61 21.03
CA ILE A 9 -4.04 2.53 20.17
C ILE A 9 -3.05 3.40 19.39
N ALA A 10 -2.05 3.97 20.07
CA ALA A 10 -0.99 4.75 19.44
C ALA A 10 -0.21 3.94 18.38
N GLN A 11 0.12 2.68 18.67
CA GLN A 11 0.78 1.78 17.70
C GLN A 11 -0.07 1.59 16.43
N MET A 12 -1.37 1.26 16.58
CA MET A 12 -2.25 1.08 15.43
C MET A 12 -2.42 2.37 14.62
N ALA A 13 -2.51 3.52 15.30
CA ALA A 13 -2.59 4.83 14.66
C ALA A 13 -1.31 5.16 13.86
N LEU A 14 -0.13 4.92 14.43
CA LEU A 14 1.15 5.11 13.74
C LEU A 14 1.28 4.20 12.52
N TYR A 15 0.83 2.94 12.62
CA TYR A 15 0.80 2.02 11.48
C TYR A 15 -0.07 2.54 10.35
N GLN A 16 -1.30 2.96 10.65
CA GLN A 16 -2.22 3.50 9.66
C GLN A 16 -1.68 4.81 9.05
N PHE A 17 -1.08 5.67 9.87
CA PHE A 17 -0.49 6.93 9.43
C PHE A 17 0.69 6.69 8.47
N GLY A 18 1.62 5.79 8.83
CA GLY A 18 2.74 5.44 7.96
C GLY A 18 2.29 4.86 6.62
N PHE A 19 1.30 3.96 6.64
CA PHE A 19 0.72 3.41 5.41
C PHE A 19 0.06 4.49 4.54
N ALA A 20 -0.68 5.42 5.15
CA ALA A 20 -1.30 6.52 4.42
C ALA A 20 -0.26 7.45 3.78
N LEU A 21 0.82 7.80 4.49
CA LEU A 21 1.91 8.61 3.95
C LEU A 21 2.53 7.96 2.71
N VAL A 22 2.88 6.68 2.79
CA VAL A 22 3.43 5.93 1.65
C VAL A 22 2.46 5.97 0.46
N SER A 23 1.17 5.73 0.71
CA SER A 23 0.15 5.73 -0.35
C SER A 23 0.03 7.09 -1.06
N ILE A 24 0.10 8.19 -0.32
CA ILE A 24 0.00 9.55 -0.88
C ILE A 24 1.24 9.86 -1.72
N VAL A 25 2.44 9.56 -1.21
CA VAL A 25 3.70 9.78 -1.93
C VAL A 25 3.73 8.99 -3.23
N VAL A 26 3.42 7.69 -3.17
CA VAL A 26 3.42 6.82 -4.35
C VAL A 26 2.41 7.31 -5.39
N SER A 27 1.18 7.62 -4.98
CA SER A 27 0.15 8.10 -5.90
C SER A 27 0.54 9.44 -6.54
N GLY A 28 1.18 10.35 -5.80
CA GLY A 28 1.63 11.64 -6.31
C GLY A 28 2.75 11.49 -7.33
N VAL A 29 3.75 10.66 -7.03
CA VAL A 29 4.86 10.35 -7.95
C VAL A 29 4.32 9.69 -9.21
N LEU A 30 3.46 8.67 -9.08
CA LEU A 30 2.90 7.97 -10.24
C LEU A 30 2.11 8.90 -11.14
N ASN A 31 1.24 9.74 -10.57
CA ASN A 31 0.45 10.71 -11.33
C ASN A 31 1.33 11.65 -12.15
N ARG A 32 2.44 12.15 -11.55
CA ARG A 32 3.38 13.04 -12.22
C ARG A 32 4.23 12.32 -13.27
N VAL A 33 4.79 11.15 -12.95
CA VAL A 33 5.66 10.39 -13.87
C VAL A 33 4.87 9.90 -15.09
N MET A 34 3.65 9.40 -14.88
CA MET A 34 2.80 8.93 -15.97
C MET A 34 2.42 10.05 -16.95
N PHE A 35 2.19 11.26 -16.44
CA PHE A 35 1.88 12.41 -17.28
C PHE A 35 3.12 13.02 -17.92
N ALA A 36 4.15 13.31 -17.12
CA ALA A 36 5.30 14.12 -17.55
C ALA A 36 6.38 13.32 -18.29
N GLU A 37 6.60 12.06 -17.92
CA GLU A 37 7.70 11.24 -18.49
C GLU A 37 7.16 10.24 -19.51
N LEU A 38 6.02 9.60 -19.23
CA LEU A 38 5.42 8.62 -20.13
C LEU A 38 4.44 9.24 -21.17
N GLY A 39 4.08 10.51 -21.01
CA GLY A 39 3.19 11.21 -21.94
C GLY A 39 1.78 10.61 -22.05
N LEU A 40 1.31 9.90 -21.03
CA LEU A 40 0.01 9.23 -21.07
C LEU A 40 -1.14 10.25 -20.99
N PRO A 41 -2.25 10.02 -21.70
CA PRO A 41 -3.42 10.90 -21.64
C PRO A 41 -4.05 10.87 -20.24
N ALA A 42 -4.49 12.02 -19.75
CA ALA A 42 -5.04 12.18 -18.39
C ALA A 42 -6.23 11.24 -18.09
N THR A 43 -7.03 10.89 -19.09
CA THR A 43 -8.15 9.94 -18.97
C THR A 43 -7.66 8.55 -18.58
N LEU A 44 -6.57 8.07 -19.20
CA LEU A 44 -5.99 6.76 -18.89
C LEU A 44 -5.32 6.76 -17.52
N ILE A 45 -4.61 7.84 -17.16
CA ILE A 45 -3.99 7.99 -15.83
C ILE A 45 -5.07 7.92 -14.74
N GLY A 46 -6.19 8.64 -14.92
CA GLY A 46 -7.30 8.61 -13.97
C GLY A 46 -7.88 7.21 -13.79
N VAL A 47 -8.07 6.44 -14.87
CA VAL A 47 -8.52 5.04 -14.80
C VAL A 47 -7.52 4.17 -14.05
N LEU A 48 -6.23 4.28 -14.35
CA LEU A 48 -5.17 3.50 -13.72
C LEU A 48 -5.04 3.81 -12.21
N LEU A 49 -5.10 5.09 -11.83
CA LEU A 49 -5.07 5.52 -10.43
C LEU A 49 -6.37 5.20 -9.67
N ALA A 50 -7.48 4.97 -10.37
CA ALA A 50 -8.73 4.53 -9.75
C ALA A 50 -8.73 3.03 -9.41
N ILE A 51 -7.82 2.23 -9.97
CA ILE A 51 -7.77 0.77 -9.69
C ILE A 51 -7.59 0.48 -8.19
N PRO A 52 -6.59 1.02 -7.47
CA PRO A 52 -6.40 0.71 -6.05
C PRO A 52 -7.61 0.98 -5.13
N PRO A 53 -8.35 2.11 -5.24
CA PRO A 53 -9.57 2.31 -4.47
C PRO A 53 -10.75 1.45 -4.95
N LEU A 54 -10.83 1.09 -6.24
CA LEU A 54 -11.82 0.13 -6.73
C LEU A 54 -11.64 -1.27 -6.09
N LEU A 55 -10.41 -1.64 -5.74
CA LEU A 55 -10.09 -2.86 -5.01
C LEU A 55 -10.36 -2.74 -3.48
N SER A 56 -11.03 -1.69 -3.01
CA SER A 56 -11.37 -1.54 -1.58
C SER A 56 -12.21 -2.70 -1.00
N PRO A 57 -13.16 -3.34 -1.71
CA PRO A 57 -13.91 -4.47 -1.16
C PRO A 57 -13.03 -5.69 -0.87
N LEU A 58 -12.00 -5.90 -1.71
CA LEU A 58 -11.02 -6.96 -1.51
C LEU A 58 -10.24 -6.79 -0.21
N ARG A 59 -9.99 -5.54 0.22
CA ARG A 59 -9.33 -5.28 1.51
C ARG A 59 -10.18 -5.72 2.69
N LEU A 60 -11.51 -5.59 2.59
CA LEU A 60 -12.44 -6.07 3.60
C LEU A 60 -12.40 -7.60 3.70
N TRP A 61 -12.41 -8.26 2.55
CA TRP A 61 -12.32 -9.72 2.46
C TRP A 61 -10.98 -10.27 2.99
N LEU A 62 -9.87 -9.64 2.64
CA LEU A 62 -8.55 -9.96 3.18
C LEU A 62 -8.47 -9.73 4.70
N GLY A 63 -9.15 -8.70 5.20
CA GLY A 63 -9.31 -8.46 6.64
C GLY A 63 -9.99 -9.65 7.33
N TYR A 64 -11.13 -10.11 6.79
CA TYR A 64 -11.82 -11.31 7.29
C TYR A 64 -10.92 -12.56 7.23
N LEU A 65 -10.19 -12.76 6.13
CA LEU A 65 -9.27 -13.89 5.99
C LEU A 65 -8.17 -13.89 7.05
N SER A 66 -7.60 -12.71 7.33
CA SER A 66 -6.55 -12.54 8.35
C SER A 66 -7.01 -12.82 9.78
N ASP A 67 -8.33 -12.76 10.00
CA ASP A 67 -9.00 -13.04 11.27
C ASP A 67 -9.44 -14.49 11.42
N ALA A 68 -9.94 -15.07 10.33
CA ALA A 68 -10.47 -16.42 10.27
C ALA A 68 -9.35 -17.48 10.24
N TYR A 69 -8.25 -17.22 9.51
CA TYR A 69 -7.19 -18.19 9.29
C TYR A 69 -5.89 -17.76 9.98
N PRO A 70 -5.52 -18.36 11.13
CA PRO A 70 -4.23 -18.10 11.75
C PRO A 70 -3.10 -18.75 10.96
N LEU A 71 -2.10 -17.97 10.57
CA LEU A 71 -0.85 -18.48 9.99
C LEU A 71 0.22 -18.55 11.09
N TRP A 72 0.97 -19.66 11.14
CA TRP A 72 2.11 -19.82 12.05
C TRP A 72 1.77 -19.59 13.54
N GLY A 73 0.56 -19.94 13.96
CA GLY A 73 0.07 -19.76 15.32
C GLY A 73 -0.20 -18.31 15.73
N ARG A 74 -0.05 -17.32 14.82
CA ARG A 74 -0.34 -15.90 15.09
C ARG A 74 -1.46 -15.38 14.19
N ARG A 75 -2.43 -14.70 14.79
CA ARG A 75 -3.50 -14.00 14.08
C ARG A 75 -3.00 -12.62 13.61
N ARG A 76 -3.33 -12.24 12.37
CA ARG A 76 -3.03 -10.93 11.71
C ARG A 76 -1.56 -10.53 11.49
N LEU A 77 -0.66 -10.76 12.44
CA LEU A 77 0.76 -10.37 12.34
C LEU A 77 1.47 -10.82 11.04
N PRO A 78 1.40 -12.09 10.61
CA PRO A 78 2.08 -12.52 9.38
C PRO A 78 1.48 -11.88 8.13
N TYR A 79 0.17 -11.64 8.10
CA TYR A 79 -0.51 -10.97 6.99
C TYR A 79 -0.10 -9.50 6.86
N VAL A 80 0.01 -8.78 7.99
CA VAL A 80 0.44 -7.37 8.00
C VAL A 80 1.90 -7.25 7.54
N LEU A 81 2.80 -8.10 8.06
CA LEU A 81 4.20 -8.09 7.65
C LEU A 81 4.38 -8.47 6.18
N GLY A 82 3.63 -9.46 5.69
CA GLY A 82 3.62 -9.83 4.28
C GLY A 82 3.16 -8.67 3.39
N GLY A 83 2.08 -7.98 3.78
CA GLY A 83 1.59 -6.79 3.08
C GLY A 83 2.61 -5.64 3.06
N MET A 84 3.27 -5.37 4.19
CA MET A 84 4.33 -4.35 4.25
C MET A 84 5.53 -4.72 3.38
N GLY A 85 5.94 -5.99 3.39
CA GLY A 85 7.01 -6.50 2.53
C GLY A 85 6.68 -6.32 1.05
N LEU A 86 5.44 -6.62 0.65
CA LEU A 86 4.98 -6.42 -0.72
C LEU A 86 5.01 -4.95 -1.15
N VAL A 87 4.58 -4.03 -0.27
CA VAL A 87 4.67 -2.58 -0.54
C VAL A 87 6.12 -2.14 -0.68
N ALA A 88 7.00 -2.57 0.23
CA ALA A 88 8.41 -2.23 0.16
C ALA A 88 9.06 -2.73 -1.13
N LEU A 89 8.78 -3.97 -1.53
CA LEU A 89 9.23 -4.54 -2.81
C LEU A 89 8.70 -3.73 -4.00
N GLY A 90 7.43 -3.36 -3.99
CA GLY A 90 6.84 -2.54 -5.05
C GLY A 90 7.51 -1.18 -5.20
N ILE A 91 7.80 -0.51 -4.08
CA ILE A 91 8.52 0.77 -4.09
C ILE A 91 9.94 0.59 -4.62
N VAL A 92 10.67 -0.42 -4.14
CA VAL A 92 12.05 -0.70 -4.59
C VAL A 92 12.09 -1.04 -6.07
N CYS A 93 11.18 -1.88 -6.57
CA CYS A 93 11.09 -2.18 -7.99
C CYS A 93 10.74 -0.93 -8.82
N GLY A 94 9.81 -0.11 -8.34
CA GLY A 94 9.40 1.12 -9.00
C GLY A 94 10.53 2.16 -9.07
N THR A 95 11.25 2.37 -7.97
CA THR A 95 12.40 3.29 -7.95
C THR A 95 13.54 2.77 -8.81
N TRP A 96 13.80 1.46 -8.80
CA TRP A 96 14.80 0.85 -9.67
C TRP A 96 14.48 1.02 -11.15
N GLY A 97 13.21 0.84 -11.54
CA GLY A 97 12.75 1.10 -12.90
C GLY A 97 12.92 2.56 -13.31
N ALA A 98 12.57 3.49 -12.42
CA ALA A 98 12.74 4.93 -12.65
C ALA A 98 14.21 5.35 -12.77
N LEU A 99 15.11 4.72 -12.00
CA LEU A 99 16.55 4.96 -12.11
C LEU A 99 17.10 4.49 -13.46
N GLN A 100 16.60 3.38 -14.01
CA GLN A 100 17.01 2.92 -15.33
C GLN A 100 16.54 3.85 -16.46
N SER A 101 15.32 4.38 -16.37
CA SER A 101 14.80 5.32 -17.36
C SER A 101 15.50 6.68 -17.32
N ALA A 102 16.07 7.07 -16.18
CA ALA A 102 16.84 8.31 -16.04
C ALA A 102 18.28 8.21 -16.59
N VAL A 103 18.76 6.99 -16.87
CA VAL A 103 20.11 6.73 -17.40
C VAL A 103 20.13 6.69 -18.94
N GLN A 104 18.96 6.69 -19.59
CA GLN A 104 18.79 6.74 -21.05
C GLN A 104 18.42 8.16 -21.52
#